data_AF-A0A537F1Z3-F1
#
_entry.id   AF-A0A537F1Z3-F1
#
_cell.length_a   1.000
_cell.length_b   1.000
_cell.length_c   1.000
_cell.angle_alpha   90.00
_cell.angle_beta   90.00
_cell.angle_gamma   90.00
#
_symmetry.space_group_name_H-M   'P 1'
#
loop_
_entity.id
_entity.type
_entity.pdbx_description
1 polymer ?
#
loop_
_entity_poly.entity_id
_entity_poly.type
_entity_poly.pdbx_seq_one_letter_code
_entity_poly.pdbx_strand_id
1 'polypeptide(L)'
;VFKEKFDLLLGRKTYEIFAAYWPYYDDAPHGGIARLFNDIKKYAVSRSGEVDTSWAGSVLLRDIADVKRLKQEDGPNLVTQGSTELVHALLANDLVDAMSIFTVPVVLGGGKKLFADGSAPHSFKLTRSRVSPNGLIVGHYEREGEIKITDTTLDAPSEREIARRKRMKREG
;
A
#
# COMPACT_ATOMS: atom_id res chain seq x y z
N VAL A 1 -6.16 -0.03 11.78
CA VAL A 1 -5.21 -0.75 10.91
C VAL A 1 -4.92 -2.13 11.49
N PHE A 2 -4.52 -2.25 12.76
CA PHE A 2 -4.17 -3.54 13.38
C PHE A 2 -5.29 -4.20 14.19
N LYS A 3 -6.48 -4.40 13.62
CA LYS A 3 -7.58 -5.07 14.33
C LYS A 3 -7.57 -6.60 14.19
N GLU A 4 -6.91 -7.09 13.15
CA GLU A 4 -6.77 -8.51 12.83
C GLU A 4 -5.32 -8.94 13.02
N LYS A 5 -5.07 -10.25 13.15
CA LYS A 5 -3.71 -10.78 13.18
C LYS A 5 -2.99 -10.44 11.87
N PHE A 6 -1.75 -9.99 11.99
CA PHE A 6 -0.93 -9.63 10.84
C PHE A 6 0.53 -9.96 11.09
N ASP A 7 1.28 -10.12 10.01
CA ASP A 7 2.73 -10.09 9.97
C ASP A 7 3.20 -8.88 9.17
N LEU A 8 4.43 -8.44 9.40
CA LEU A 8 5.01 -7.32 8.66
C LEU A 8 5.66 -7.81 7.37
N LEU A 9 5.37 -7.13 6.25
CA LEU A 9 6.07 -7.29 4.99
C LEU A 9 6.77 -5.98 4.63
N LEU A 10 8.09 -5.93 4.78
CA LEU A 10 8.86 -4.69 4.76
C LEU A 10 9.93 -4.74 3.67
N GLY A 11 10.04 -3.67 2.89
CA GLY A 11 11.23 -3.49 2.05
C GLY A 11 12.46 -3.20 2.91
N ARG A 12 13.65 -3.65 2.47
CA ARG A 12 14.92 -3.54 3.25
C ARG A 12 15.06 -2.25 4.04
N LYS A 13 14.96 -1.07 3.41
CA LYS A 13 15.17 0.21 4.12
C LYS A 13 14.20 0.42 5.29
N THR A 14 12.94 0.05 5.14
CA THR A 14 11.95 0.15 6.22
C THR A 14 12.24 -0.87 7.31
N TYR A 15 12.62 -2.09 6.92
CA TYR A 15 13.02 -3.13 7.87
C TYR A 15 14.20 -2.69 8.75
N GLU A 16 15.27 -2.16 8.16
CA GLU A 16 16.46 -1.70 8.92
C GLU A 16 16.08 -0.60 9.94
N ILE A 17 15.23 0.36 9.54
CA ILE A 17 14.74 1.41 10.44
C ILE A 17 13.94 0.81 11.60
N PHE A 18 13.11 -0.20 11.30
CA PHE A 18 12.24 -0.83 12.28
C PHE A 18 13.03 -1.70 13.26
N ALA A 19 13.96 -2.51 12.74
CA ALA A 19 14.86 -3.36 13.53
C ALA A 19 15.78 -2.54 14.45
N ALA A 20 16.18 -1.33 14.04
CA ALA A 20 16.97 -0.44 14.89
C ALA A 20 16.17 0.24 16.02
N TYR A 21 14.84 0.22 15.97
CA TYR A 21 14.00 1.01 16.88
C TYR A 21 13.07 0.15 17.75
N TRP A 22 12.20 -0.64 17.12
CA TRP A 22 11.12 -1.34 17.83
C TRP A 22 11.56 -2.37 18.87
N PRO A 23 12.68 -3.11 18.72
CA PRO A 23 13.14 -4.04 19.75
C PRO A 23 13.48 -3.38 21.10
N TYR A 24 13.71 -2.06 21.11
CA TYR A 24 14.25 -1.35 22.26
C TYR A 24 13.25 -0.38 22.91
N TYR A 25 11.97 -0.42 22.50
CA TYR A 25 11.00 0.63 22.81
C TYR A 25 9.72 0.14 23.49
N ASP A 26 9.75 -1.05 24.09
CA ASP A 26 8.58 -1.72 24.69
C ASP A 26 8.00 -1.02 25.93
N ASP A 27 8.81 -0.25 26.65
CA ASP A 27 8.44 0.45 27.90
C ASP A 27 8.03 1.92 27.71
N ALA A 28 7.97 2.40 26.46
CA ALA A 28 7.66 3.80 26.16
C ALA A 28 6.13 4.10 26.17
N PRO A 29 5.71 5.38 26.14
CA PRO A 29 4.29 5.78 26.02
C PRO A 29 3.55 5.20 24.80
N HIS A 30 4.28 4.63 23.83
CA HIS A 30 3.77 3.92 22.65
C HIS A 30 4.20 2.44 22.59
N GLY A 31 4.64 1.86 23.71
CA GLY A 31 5.16 0.48 23.81
C GLY A 31 4.17 -0.62 23.43
N GLY A 32 2.88 -0.29 23.25
CA GLY A 32 1.90 -1.21 22.68
C GLY A 32 2.21 -1.63 21.24
N ILE A 33 2.72 -0.72 20.39
CA ILE A 33 3.09 -1.04 19.01
C ILE A 33 4.41 -1.82 18.97
N ALA A 34 5.36 -1.45 19.82
CA ALA A 34 6.65 -2.13 19.94
C ALA A 34 6.46 -3.61 20.30
N ARG A 35 5.67 -3.91 21.35
CA ARG A 35 5.29 -5.28 21.73
C ARG A 35 4.61 -6.03 20.59
N LEU A 36 3.62 -5.40 19.96
CA LEU A 36 2.92 -6.00 18.82
C LEU A 36 3.87 -6.36 17.67
N PHE A 37 4.83 -5.51 17.34
CA PHE A 37 5.80 -5.80 16.28
C PHE A 37 6.84 -6.84 16.72
N ASN A 38 7.20 -6.88 18.00
CA ASN A 38 8.12 -7.87 18.54
C ASN A 38 7.50 -9.28 18.56
N ASP A 39 6.18 -9.40 18.72
CA ASP A 39 5.46 -10.68 18.82
C ASP A 39 5.11 -11.36 17.47
N ILE A 40 5.17 -10.64 16.35
CA ILE A 40 4.77 -11.13 15.01
C ILE A 40 5.97 -11.45 14.11
N LYS A 41 5.75 -12.09 12.96
CA LYS A 41 6.81 -12.30 11.95
C LYS A 41 7.09 -11.02 11.17
N LYS A 42 8.32 -10.91 10.70
CA LYS A 42 8.82 -9.78 9.90
C LYS A 42 9.50 -10.31 8.65
N TYR A 43 8.81 -10.21 7.53
CA TYR A 43 9.34 -10.57 6.24
C TYR A 43 10.06 -9.37 5.63
N ALA A 44 11.40 -9.41 5.64
CA ALA A 44 12.24 -8.41 4.99
C ALA A 44 12.44 -8.79 3.53
N VAL A 45 12.05 -7.92 2.58
CA VAL A 45 12.23 -8.15 1.15
C VAL A 45 13.46 -7.41 0.65
N SER A 46 14.45 -8.15 0.14
CA SER A 46 15.65 -7.58 -0.46
C SER A 46 16.29 -8.46 -1.54
N ARG A 47 16.49 -7.87 -2.73
CA ARG A 47 17.14 -8.54 -3.87
C ARG A 47 18.65 -8.72 -3.74
N SER A 48 19.30 -7.96 -2.86
CA SER A 48 20.77 -7.90 -2.82
C SER A 48 21.32 -7.47 -1.47
N GLY A 49 22.51 -7.97 -1.18
CA GLY A 49 23.26 -7.68 0.03
C GLY A 49 22.81 -8.53 1.21
N GLU A 50 23.54 -8.35 2.29
CA GLU A 50 23.21 -8.89 3.60
C GLU A 50 22.16 -7.99 4.27
N VAL A 51 21.23 -8.63 4.95
CA VAL A 51 20.21 -8.00 5.78
C VAL A 51 20.32 -8.64 7.15
N ASP A 52 20.50 -7.83 8.18
CA ASP A 52 20.59 -8.36 9.54
C ASP A 52 19.21 -8.81 10.02
N THR A 53 19.01 -10.12 10.11
CA THR A 53 17.77 -10.74 10.60
C THR A 53 17.82 -11.05 12.10
N SER A 54 18.67 -10.37 12.87
CA SER A 54 18.79 -10.54 14.33
C SER A 54 17.52 -10.15 15.10
N TRP A 55 16.67 -9.28 14.54
CA TRP A 55 15.37 -8.98 15.13
C TRP A 55 14.50 -10.25 15.17
N ALA A 56 14.07 -10.64 16.37
CA ALA A 56 13.35 -11.90 16.58
C ALA A 56 12.13 -12.05 15.64
N GLY A 57 12.00 -13.21 15.00
CA GLY A 57 10.91 -13.49 14.07
C GLY A 57 11.09 -12.93 12.65
N SER A 58 12.27 -12.38 12.34
CA SER A 58 12.60 -11.91 10.99
C SER A 58 12.92 -13.04 10.03
N VAL A 59 12.43 -12.92 8.79
CA VAL A 59 12.66 -13.83 7.67
C VAL A 59 13.02 -13.01 6.44
N LEU A 60 14.09 -13.38 5.74
CA LEU A 60 14.52 -12.70 4.52
C LEU A 60 13.87 -13.34 3.29
N LEU A 61 13.14 -12.54 2.51
CA LEU A 61 12.63 -12.86 1.20
C LEU A 61 13.48 -12.16 0.13
N ARG A 62 13.88 -12.89 -0.91
CA ARG A 62 14.82 -12.42 -1.93
C ARG A 62 14.14 -11.75 -3.11
N ASP A 63 12.91 -12.13 -3.41
CA ASP A 63 12.19 -11.57 -4.55
C ASP A 63 10.67 -11.55 -4.37
N ILE A 64 9.97 -11.11 -5.42
CA ILE A 64 8.51 -11.05 -5.44
C ILE A 64 7.87 -12.44 -5.57
N ALA A 65 8.59 -13.45 -6.08
CA ALA A 65 8.09 -14.81 -6.17
C ALA A 65 8.00 -15.44 -4.77
N ASP A 66 8.94 -15.14 -3.88
CA ASP A 66 8.85 -15.52 -2.47
C ASP A 66 7.60 -14.92 -1.81
N VAL A 67 7.30 -13.65 -2.08
CA VAL A 67 6.08 -12.99 -1.57
C VAL A 67 4.82 -13.66 -2.14
N LYS A 68 4.82 -14.03 -3.42
CA LYS A 68 3.70 -14.76 -4.04
C LYS A 68 3.47 -16.12 -3.35
N ARG A 69 4.54 -16.86 -3.07
CA ARG A 69 4.46 -18.15 -2.34
C ARG A 69 3.95 -17.95 -0.93
N LEU A 70 4.50 -16.98 -0.20
CA LEU A 70 4.06 -16.67 1.17
C LEU A 70 2.56 -16.31 1.21
N LYS A 71 2.05 -15.56 0.24
CA LYS A 71 0.63 -15.20 0.16
C LYS A 71 -0.29 -16.40 -0.14
N GLN A 72 0.25 -17.52 -0.61
CA GLN A 72 -0.49 -18.78 -0.84
C GLN A 72 -0.49 -19.70 0.38
N GLU A 73 0.33 -19.41 1.39
CA GLU A 73 0.39 -20.17 2.63
C GLU A 73 -0.73 -19.75 3.59
N ASP A 74 -1.13 -20.67 4.48
CA ASP A 74 -2.01 -20.32 5.58
C ASP A 74 -1.27 -19.40 6.55
N GLY A 75 -1.80 -18.20 6.78
CA GLY A 75 -1.14 -17.21 7.60
C GLY A 75 -2.00 -16.00 7.92
N PRO A 76 -1.51 -15.11 8.80
CA PRO A 76 -2.16 -13.84 9.07
C PRO A 76 -2.01 -12.87 7.88
N ASN A 77 -2.72 -11.75 7.91
CA ASN A 77 -2.61 -10.73 6.87
C ASN A 77 -1.17 -10.18 6.78
N LEU A 78 -0.66 -9.95 5.57
CA LEU A 78 0.63 -9.29 5.37
C LEU A 78 0.43 -7.77 5.29
N VAL A 79 1.01 -7.04 6.25
CA VAL A 79 0.90 -5.58 6.31
C VAL A 79 2.22 -4.92 5.95
N THR A 80 2.17 -4.03 4.97
CA THR A 80 3.31 -3.20 4.59
C THR A 80 3.02 -1.73 4.86
N GLN A 81 3.99 -1.03 5.45
CA GLN A 81 4.02 0.46 5.47
C GLN A 81 5.01 1.00 4.43
N GLY A 82 5.54 0.13 3.56
CA GLY A 82 6.62 0.41 2.63
C GLY A 82 7.74 -0.63 2.71
N SER A 83 8.88 -0.40 2.07
CA SER A 83 9.26 0.82 1.34
C SER A 83 8.48 1.03 0.04
N THR A 84 8.56 2.23 -0.54
CA THR A 84 7.95 2.58 -1.84
C THR A 84 8.27 1.57 -2.94
N GLU A 85 9.50 1.08 -3.01
CA GLU A 85 9.91 0.09 -4.02
C GLU A 85 9.18 -1.24 -3.86
N LEU A 86 8.96 -1.68 -2.62
CA LEU A 86 8.17 -2.88 -2.34
C LEU A 86 6.71 -2.64 -2.73
N VAL A 87 6.12 -1.51 -2.36
CA VAL A 87 4.74 -1.17 -2.71
C VAL A 87 4.55 -1.14 -4.23
N HIS A 88 5.48 -0.55 -4.99
CA HIS A 88 5.46 -0.57 -6.45
C HIS A 88 5.55 -1.99 -7.00
N ALA A 89 6.43 -2.83 -6.46
CA ALA A 89 6.55 -4.23 -6.89
C ALA A 89 5.27 -5.03 -6.61
N LEU A 90 4.62 -4.81 -5.47
CA LEU A 90 3.34 -5.45 -5.11
C LEU A 90 2.22 -5.00 -6.06
N LEU A 91 2.11 -3.70 -6.35
CA LEU A 91 1.11 -3.15 -7.27
C LEU A 91 1.34 -3.63 -8.71
N ALA A 92 2.59 -3.68 -9.17
CA ALA A 92 2.94 -4.18 -10.51
C ALA A 92 2.66 -5.68 -10.68
N ASN A 93 2.64 -6.44 -9.58
CA ASN A 93 2.39 -7.89 -9.58
C ASN A 93 0.98 -8.26 -9.10
N ASP A 94 0.08 -7.28 -8.94
CA ASP A 94 -1.30 -7.51 -8.48
C ASP A 94 -1.39 -8.26 -7.13
N LEU A 95 -0.56 -7.85 -6.17
CA LEU A 95 -0.46 -8.49 -4.85
C LEU A 95 -1.16 -7.72 -3.73
N VAL A 96 -1.84 -6.60 -4.04
CA VAL A 96 -2.46 -5.72 -3.05
C VAL A 96 -3.97 -5.96 -2.98
N ASP A 97 -4.44 -6.52 -1.86
CA ASP A 97 -5.87 -6.81 -1.65
C ASP A 97 -6.63 -5.60 -1.05
N ALA A 98 -5.95 -4.83 -0.20
CA ALA A 98 -6.51 -3.68 0.48
C ALA A 98 -5.48 -2.57 0.68
N MET A 99 -5.94 -1.33 0.72
CA MET A 99 -5.12 -0.15 0.95
C MET A 99 -5.76 0.78 1.99
N SER A 100 -4.95 1.26 2.93
CA SER A 100 -5.31 2.39 3.78
C SER A 100 -4.51 3.62 3.33
N ILE A 101 -5.16 4.56 2.65
CA ILE A 101 -4.53 5.76 2.09
C ILE A 101 -4.78 6.95 3.01
N PHE A 102 -3.71 7.63 3.37
CA PHE A 102 -3.70 8.81 4.23
C PHE A 102 -3.38 10.03 3.36
N THR A 103 -4.38 10.85 3.05
CA THR A 103 -4.22 12.07 2.28
C THR A 103 -4.08 13.25 3.23
N VAL A 104 -2.88 13.84 3.24
CA VAL A 104 -2.54 15.01 4.05
C VAL A 104 -2.72 16.26 3.17
N PRO A 105 -3.32 17.36 3.66
CA PRO A 105 -3.59 18.56 2.87
C PRO A 105 -2.32 19.41 2.64
N VAL A 106 -1.34 18.83 1.94
CA VAL A 106 -0.05 19.47 1.62
C VAL A 106 0.30 19.18 0.16
N VAL A 107 0.82 20.20 -0.54
CA VAL A 107 1.42 20.05 -1.87
C VAL A 107 2.93 19.94 -1.72
N LEU A 108 3.48 18.75 -1.94
CA LEU A 108 4.92 18.49 -1.77
C LEU A 108 5.76 18.94 -2.98
N GLY A 109 5.15 19.11 -4.16
CA GLY A 109 5.84 19.51 -5.40
C GLY A 109 6.66 18.40 -6.08
N GLY A 110 7.21 17.44 -5.33
CA GLY A 110 7.96 16.32 -5.87
C GLY A 110 8.26 15.23 -4.84
N GLY A 111 8.93 14.15 -5.25
CA GLY A 111 9.34 13.05 -4.38
C GLY A 111 8.77 11.69 -4.78
N LYS A 112 8.78 10.75 -3.83
CA LYS A 112 8.31 9.38 -4.03
C LYS A 112 6.79 9.35 -4.21
N LYS A 113 6.32 8.74 -5.29
CA LYS A 113 4.89 8.55 -5.59
C LYS A 113 4.41 7.20 -5.05
N LEU A 114 3.17 7.13 -4.57
CA LEU A 114 2.54 5.86 -4.18
C LEU A 114 2.33 4.97 -5.41
N PHE A 115 1.73 5.54 -6.46
CA PHE A 115 1.53 4.88 -7.75
C PHE A 115 2.59 5.38 -8.73
N ALA A 116 3.37 4.45 -9.26
CA ALA A 116 4.34 4.71 -10.32
C ALA A 116 3.94 3.96 -11.60
N ASP A 117 4.66 4.27 -12.68
CA ASP A 117 4.47 3.61 -13.96
C ASP A 117 4.67 2.09 -13.83
N GLY A 118 3.84 1.30 -14.51
CA GLY A 118 3.89 -0.16 -14.48
C GLY A 118 3.03 -0.83 -13.38
N SER A 119 2.24 -0.07 -12.63
CA SER A 119 1.23 -0.65 -11.73
C SER A 119 0.18 -1.44 -12.54
N ALA A 120 -0.19 -2.63 -12.08
CA ALA A 120 -1.16 -3.46 -12.80
C ALA A 120 -2.58 -2.87 -12.67
N PRO A 121 -3.36 -2.80 -13.76
CA PRO A 121 -4.67 -2.15 -13.79
C PRO A 121 -5.73 -2.92 -12.98
N HIS A 122 -6.23 -2.34 -11.88
CA HIS A 122 -7.25 -2.96 -11.03
C HIS A 122 -8.20 -1.93 -10.43
N SER A 123 -9.44 -2.35 -10.18
CA SER A 123 -10.41 -1.53 -9.45
C SER A 123 -10.29 -1.73 -7.94
N PHE A 124 -10.51 -0.65 -7.20
CA PHE A 124 -10.65 -0.68 -5.75
C PHE A 124 -11.93 0.05 -5.36
N LYS A 125 -12.66 -0.51 -4.39
CA LYS A 125 -13.84 0.08 -3.80
C LYS A 125 -13.49 0.72 -2.47
N LEU A 126 -13.94 1.96 -2.25
CA LEU A 126 -13.87 2.59 -0.93
C LEU A 126 -14.85 1.89 0.02
N THR A 127 -14.33 1.22 1.05
CA THR A 127 -15.15 0.52 2.06
C THR A 127 -15.38 1.35 3.31
N ARG A 128 -14.46 2.28 3.62
CA ARG A 128 -14.59 3.19 4.75
C ARG A 128 -13.77 4.46 4.55
N SER A 129 -14.27 5.61 5.02
CA SER A 129 -13.49 6.84 5.06
C SER A 129 -13.65 7.59 6.39
N ARG A 130 -12.68 8.45 6.69
CA ARG A 130 -12.70 9.39 7.82
C ARG A 130 -11.98 10.66 7.42
N VAL A 131 -12.50 11.80 7.87
CA VAL A 131 -11.80 13.09 7.85
C VAL A 131 -11.58 13.52 9.29
N SER A 132 -10.35 13.88 9.66
CA SER A 132 -10.06 14.47 10.97
C SER A 132 -10.14 16.00 10.94
N PRO A 133 -10.27 16.66 12.11
CA PRO A 133 -10.39 18.13 12.19
C PRO A 133 -9.24 18.91 11.54
N ASN A 134 -8.05 18.31 11.47
CA ASN A 134 -6.87 18.90 10.80
C ASN A 134 -6.81 18.63 9.29
N GLY A 135 -7.87 18.10 8.68
CA GLY A 135 -7.95 17.87 7.24
C GLY A 135 -7.27 16.59 6.73
N LEU A 136 -6.71 15.74 7.60
CA LEU A 136 -6.24 14.41 7.20
C LEU A 136 -7.44 13.55 6.80
N ILE A 137 -7.40 13.02 5.58
CA ILE A 137 -8.38 12.08 5.05
C ILE A 137 -7.78 10.68 5.10
N VAL A 138 -8.50 9.73 5.68
CA VAL A 138 -8.14 8.32 5.69
C VAL A 138 -9.19 7.55 4.90
N GLY A 139 -8.78 6.94 3.79
CA GLY A 139 -9.62 6.06 2.97
C GLY A 139 -9.16 4.61 3.07
N HIS A 140 -10.09 3.70 3.29
CA HIS A 140 -9.88 2.26 3.24
C HIS A 140 -10.50 1.71 1.96
N TYR A 141 -9.67 1.03 1.18
CA TYR A 141 -10.01 0.51 -0.13
C TYR A 141 -9.77 -1.00 -0.16
N GLU A 142 -10.68 -1.73 -0.78
CA GLU A 142 -10.58 -3.17 -1.02
C GLU A 142 -10.70 -3.45 -2.51
N ARG A 143 -10.02 -4.50 -2.99
CA ARG A 143 -9.98 -4.87 -4.40
C ARG A 143 -11.39 -5.18 -4.93
N GLU A 144 -11.78 -4.56 -6.04
CA GLU A 144 -13.11 -4.70 -6.68
C GLU A 144 -13.05 -5.44 -8.03
N GLY A 145 -12.01 -6.25 -8.23
CA GLY A 145 -11.82 -7.04 -9.46
C GLY A 145 -11.35 -6.19 -10.63
N GLU A 146 -11.77 -6.58 -11.84
CA GLU A 146 -11.38 -5.92 -13.09
C GLU A 146 -11.82 -4.46 -13.14
N ILE A 147 -11.09 -3.65 -13.92
CA ILE A 147 -11.43 -2.24 -14.12
C ILE A 147 -12.83 -2.13 -14.69
N LYS A 148 -13.74 -1.61 -13.89
CA LYS A 148 -15.03 -1.12 -14.37
C LYS A 148 -14.84 0.33 -14.76
N ILE A 149 -14.99 0.63 -16.05
CA ILE A 149 -15.16 2.00 -16.50
C ILE A 149 -16.55 2.43 -16.04
N THR A 150 -16.64 2.90 -14.80
CA THR A 150 -17.88 3.47 -14.28
C THR A 150 -18.04 4.85 -14.91
N ASP A 151 -19.19 5.08 -15.54
CA ASP A 151 -19.51 6.40 -16.06
C ASP A 151 -19.66 7.37 -14.88
N THR A 152 -18.68 8.27 -14.71
CA THR A 152 -18.70 9.28 -13.65
C THR A 152 -19.57 10.48 -14.02
N THR A 153 -20.25 10.47 -15.17
CA THR A 153 -21.18 11.53 -15.51
C THR A 153 -22.37 11.48 -14.56
N LEU A 154 -22.52 12.55 -13.79
CA LEU A 154 -23.68 12.76 -12.93
C LEU A 154 -24.96 13.05 -13.76
N ASP A 155 -24.81 13.46 -15.02
CA ASP A 155 -25.89 13.74 -15.97
C ASP A 155 -25.51 13.33 -17.40
N ALA A 156 -26.51 13.03 -18.25
CA ALA A 156 -26.28 12.76 -19.67
C ALA A 156 -25.58 13.95 -20.38
N PRO A 157 -24.65 13.70 -21.32
CA PRO A 157 -23.93 14.78 -22.00
C PRO A 157 -24.90 15.72 -22.74
N SER A 158 -24.72 17.04 -22.56
CA SER A 158 -25.50 18.03 -23.30
C SER A 158 -25.27 17.95 -24.82
N GLU A 159 -26.24 18.41 -25.62
CA GLU A 159 -26.09 18.48 -27.09
C GLU A 159 -24.84 19.27 -27.53
N ARG A 160 -24.51 20.33 -26.79
CA ARG A 160 -23.30 21.15 -27.02
C ARG A 160 -22.03 20.34 -26.81
N GLU A 161 -22.01 19.48 -25.81
CA GLU A 161 -20.88 18.59 -25.55
C GLU A 161 -20.75 17.52 -26.63
N ILE A 162 -21.85 16.91 -27.04
CA ILE A 162 -21.88 15.93 -28.14
C ILE A 162 -21.35 16.56 -29.44
N ALA A 163 -21.77 17.79 -29.77
CA ALA A 163 -21.29 18.52 -30.95
C ALA A 163 -19.78 18.80 -30.88
N ARG A 164 -19.27 19.19 -29.70
CA ARG A 164 -17.82 19.40 -29.48
C ARG A 164 -17.02 18.11 -29.60
N ARG A 165 -17.48 17.00 -29.00
CA ARG A 165 -16.82 15.68 -29.12
C ARG A 165 -16.76 15.21 -30.58
N LYS A 166 -17.83 15.42 -31.36
CA LYS A 166 -17.85 15.15 -32.81
C LYS A 166 -16.88 16.03 -33.59
N ARG A 167 -16.75 17.32 -33.23
CA ARG A 167 -15.79 18.22 -33.86
C ARG A 167 -14.34 17.78 -33.61
N MET A 168 -13.98 17.52 -32.34
CA MET A 168 -12.63 17.07 -31.97
C MET A 168 -12.23 15.77 -32.68
N LYS A 169 -13.16 14.82 -32.84
CA LYS A 169 -12.92 13.57 -33.58
C LYS A 169 -12.68 13.75 -35.10
N ARG A 170 -13.05 14.90 -35.67
CA ARG A 170 -12.79 15.22 -37.10
C ARG A 170 -11.54 16.08 -37.28
N GLU A 171 -11.09 16.75 -36.22
CA GLU A 171 -9.95 17.67 -36.21
C GLU A 171 -8.63 16.97 -35.82
N GLY A 172 -8.70 15.75 -35.28
CA GLY A 172 -7.57 14.83 -35.10
C GLY A 172 -7.65 13.66 -36.06
#